data_AF-A0A1G9YGD0-F1
#
_entry.id   AF-A0A1G9YGD0-F1
#
_cell.length_a   1.000
_cell.length_b   1.000
_cell.length_c   1.000
_cell.angle_alpha   90.00
_cell.angle_beta   90.00
_cell.angle_gamma   90.00
#
_symmetry.space_group_name_H-M   'P 1'
#
loop_
_entity.id
_entity.type
_entity.pdbx_description
1 polymer ?
#
loop_
_entity_poly.entity_id
_entity_poly.type
_entity_poly.pdbx_seq_one_letter_code
_entity_poly.pdbx_strand_id
1 'polypeptide(L)'
;MKNCRGFTTIEALAVFSLFLMVSVTILPGLLHIKMEDYQLLIKRQVLSQLHDDLIEIAYGKQQENPESENYQDTTMGVKVTYTFVNETDLTKGCAKWQYAKQEDHEVCLYAYPAKQ
;
A
#
# COMPACT_ATOMS: atom_id res chain seq x y z
N MET A 1 -9.98 53.44 37.16
CA MET A 1 -8.60 53.11 36.77
C MET A 1 -8.45 51.59 36.72
N LYS A 2 -8.00 51.08 35.56
CA LYS A 2 -7.55 49.71 35.22
C LYS A 2 -8.44 48.51 35.62
N ASN A 3 -9.21 48.03 34.63
CA ASN A 3 -9.70 46.66 34.53
C ASN A 3 -8.51 45.69 34.42
N CYS A 4 -8.09 45.12 35.55
CA CYS A 4 -7.17 43.99 35.56
C CYS A 4 -8.00 42.71 35.53
N ARG A 5 -8.55 42.36 34.35
CA ARG A 5 -8.99 41.00 34.06
C ARG A 5 -7.73 40.14 34.03
N GLY A 6 -7.36 39.60 35.19
CA GLY A 6 -6.32 38.59 35.28
C GLY A 6 -6.74 37.45 34.38
N PHE A 7 -5.97 37.22 33.31
CA PHE A 7 -6.07 36.03 32.48
C PHE A 7 -5.83 34.85 33.43
N THR A 8 -6.92 34.27 33.92
CA THR A 8 -6.92 33.48 35.15
C THR A 8 -6.42 32.09 34.76
N THR A 9 -5.40 31.58 35.43
CA THR A 9 -4.77 30.28 35.16
C THR A 9 -5.76 29.13 34.97
N ILE A 10 -6.94 29.20 35.60
CA ILE A 10 -8.07 28.27 35.44
C ILE A 10 -8.67 28.31 34.02
N GLU A 11 -8.83 29.50 33.45
CA GLU A 11 -9.31 29.68 32.06
C GLU A 11 -8.29 29.11 31.08
N ALA A 12 -7.00 29.34 31.31
CA ALA A 12 -5.93 28.75 30.50
C ALA A 12 -5.92 27.21 30.61
N LEU A 13 -6.13 26.65 31.81
CA LEU A 13 -6.26 25.21 32.03
C LEU A 13 -7.47 24.62 31.31
N ALA A 14 -8.62 25.31 31.33
CA ALA A 14 -9.82 24.87 30.63
C ALA A 14 -9.65 24.88 29.11
N VAL A 15 -9.01 25.91 28.55
CA VAL A 15 -8.71 25.97 27.11
C VAL A 15 -7.67 24.90 26.73
N PHE A 16 -6.66 24.67 27.56
CA PHE A 16 -5.64 23.67 27.31
C PHE A 16 -6.21 22.24 27.36
N SER A 17 -7.13 21.93 28.29
CA SER A 17 -7.77 20.61 28.36
C SER A 17 -8.64 20.33 27.13
N LEU A 18 -9.38 21.34 26.65
CA LEU A 18 -10.13 21.26 25.39
C LEU A 18 -9.19 21.04 24.20
N PHE A 19 -8.08 21.79 24.15
CA PHE A 19 -7.09 21.63 23.09
C PHE A 19 -6.47 20.22 23.08
N LEU A 20 -6.14 19.67 24.24
CA LEU A 20 -5.62 18.31 24.36
C LEU A 20 -6.67 17.28 23.91
N MET A 21 -7.92 17.43 24.31
CA MET A 21 -9.00 16.51 23.91
C MET A 21 -9.17 16.46 22.39
N VAL A 22 -9.16 17.64 21.75
CA VAL A 22 -9.24 17.76 20.28
C VAL A 22 -8.00 17.14 19.63
N SER A 23 -6.81 17.45 20.14
CA SER A 23 -5.54 16.98 19.57
C SER A 23 -5.40 15.46 19.66
N VAL A 24 -5.75 14.85 20.79
CA VAL A 24 -5.71 13.40 21.00
C VAL A 24 -6.73 12.67 20.11
N THR A 25 -7.80 13.35 19.68
CA THR A 25 -8.78 12.77 18.74
C THR A 25 -8.32 12.89 17.29
N ILE A 26 -7.83 14.06 16.88
CA ILE A 26 -7.45 14.33 15.49
C ILE A 26 -6.15 13.62 15.09
N LEU A 27 -5.16 13.62 15.97
CA LEU A 27 -3.83 13.07 15.67
C LEU A 27 -3.86 11.57 15.26
N PRO A 28 -4.50 10.65 16.00
CA PRO A 28 -4.57 9.25 15.57
C PRO A 28 -5.35 9.08 14.27
N GLY A 29 -6.37 9.89 14.01
CA GLY A 29 -7.11 9.86 12.75
C GLY A 29 -6.23 10.22 11.55
N LEU A 30 -5.43 11.27 11.67
CA LEU A 30 -4.47 11.66 10.63
C LEU A 30 -3.39 10.59 10.41
N LEU A 31 -2.88 9.99 11.49
CA LEU A 31 -1.92 8.89 11.39
C LEU A 31 -2.53 7.68 10.68
N HIS A 32 -3.79 7.35 10.97
CA HIS A 32 -4.47 6.23 10.34
C HIS A 32 -4.60 6.43 8.82
N ILE A 33 -5.08 7.60 8.38
CA ILE A 33 -5.20 7.94 6.96
C ILE A 33 -3.84 7.83 6.25
N LYS A 34 -2.77 8.32 6.89
CA LYS A 34 -1.42 8.23 6.30
C LYS A 34 -0.93 6.80 6.13
N MET A 35 -1.29 5.91 7.05
CA MET A 35 -0.94 4.49 6.94
C MET A 35 -1.73 3.82 5.79
N GLU A 36 -3.02 4.12 5.65
CA GLU A 36 -3.85 3.61 4.55
C GLU A 36 -3.36 4.11 3.18
N ASP A 37 -3.04 5.41 3.07
CA ASP A 37 -2.47 6.01 1.87
C ASP A 37 -1.17 5.29 1.45
N TYR A 38 -0.31 4.99 2.43
CA TYR A 38 0.94 4.29 2.19
C TYR A 38 0.71 2.85 1.70
N GLN A 39 -0.25 2.12 2.28
CA GLN A 39 -0.63 0.79 1.81
C GLN A 39 -1.18 0.81 0.37
N LEU A 40 -2.01 1.81 0.05
CA LEU A 40 -2.53 2.00 -1.31
C LEU A 40 -1.41 2.29 -2.32
N LEU A 41 -0.41 3.08 -1.92
CA LEU A 41 0.76 3.34 -2.76
C LEU A 41 1.56 2.07 -3.05
N ILE A 42 1.83 1.23 -2.03
CA ILE A 42 2.49 -0.07 -2.23
C ILE A 42 1.71 -0.91 -3.22
N LYS A 43 0.40 -1.07 -2.99
CA LYS A 43 -0.46 -1.88 -3.86
C LYS A 43 -0.43 -1.40 -5.31
N ARG A 44 -0.48 -0.08 -5.53
CA ARG A 44 -0.42 0.49 -6.89
C ARG A 44 0.92 0.22 -7.56
N GLN A 45 2.02 0.36 -6.84
CA GLN A 45 3.35 0.13 -7.40
C GLN A 45 3.58 -1.35 -7.73
N VAL A 46 3.19 -2.26 -6.83
CA VAL A 46 3.22 -3.70 -7.06
C VAL A 46 2.35 -4.09 -8.26
N LEU A 47 1.15 -3.53 -8.36
CA LEU A 47 0.24 -3.83 -9.47
C LEU A 47 0.79 -3.32 -10.81
N SER A 48 1.42 -2.15 -10.82
CA SER A 48 2.06 -1.60 -12.02
C SER A 48 3.20 -2.50 -12.48
N GLN A 49 4.10 -2.88 -11.56
CA GLN A 49 5.21 -3.78 -11.88
C GLN A 49 4.70 -5.13 -12.38
N LEU A 50 3.73 -5.73 -11.66
CA LEU A 50 3.13 -6.99 -12.06
C LEU A 50 2.49 -6.92 -13.45
N HIS A 51 1.87 -5.79 -13.79
CA HIS A 51 1.27 -5.59 -15.11
C HIS A 51 2.32 -5.53 -16.21
N ASP A 52 3.39 -4.76 -16.00
CA ASP A 52 4.48 -4.60 -16.97
C ASP A 52 5.18 -5.94 -17.22
N ASP A 53 5.54 -6.65 -16.15
CA ASP A 53 6.16 -7.99 -16.24
C ASP A 53 5.22 -8.99 -16.94
N LEU A 54 3.93 -8.97 -16.57
CA LEU A 54 2.97 -9.90 -17.15
C LEU A 54 2.80 -9.67 -18.66
N ILE A 55 2.81 -8.41 -19.12
CA ILE A 55 2.79 -8.12 -20.56
C ILE A 55 4.08 -8.61 -21.22
N GLU A 56 5.24 -8.34 -20.64
CA GLU A 56 6.51 -8.80 -21.21
C GLU A 56 6.54 -10.33 -21.36
N ILE A 57 6.09 -11.07 -20.33
CA ILE A 57 6.02 -12.52 -20.36
C ILE A 57 4.95 -13.00 -21.35
N ALA A 58 3.76 -12.39 -21.34
CA ALA A 58 2.60 -12.79 -22.15
C ALA A 58 2.82 -12.66 -23.67
N TYR A 59 3.64 -11.69 -24.08
CA TYR A 59 3.88 -11.35 -25.48
C TYR A 59 5.34 -11.56 -25.90
N GLY A 60 6.21 -11.97 -24.97
CA GLY A 60 7.65 -12.18 -25.18
C GLY A 60 8.02 -13.63 -25.46
N LYS A 61 9.33 -13.92 -25.35
CA LYS A 61 9.88 -15.27 -25.58
C LYS A 61 9.64 -16.22 -24.40
N GLN A 62 9.31 -15.65 -23.24
CA GLN A 62 9.10 -16.33 -21.97
C GLN A 62 7.70 -16.96 -21.85
N GLN A 63 6.84 -16.76 -22.86
CA GLN A 63 5.48 -17.31 -22.91
C GLN A 63 5.43 -18.82 -22.68
N GLU A 64 6.42 -19.57 -23.18
CA GLU A 64 6.45 -21.03 -23.06
C GLU A 64 6.78 -21.51 -21.64
N ASN A 65 7.47 -20.69 -20.84
CA ASN A 65 7.90 -21.04 -19.49
C ASN A 65 7.86 -19.82 -18.54
N PRO A 66 6.67 -19.28 -18.21
CA PRO A 66 6.54 -18.10 -17.36
C PRO A 66 7.12 -18.31 -15.96
N GLU A 67 7.17 -19.55 -15.47
CA GLU A 67 7.69 -19.88 -14.14
C GLU A 67 9.19 -19.58 -13.97
N SER A 68 9.97 -19.50 -15.06
CA SER A 68 11.38 -19.09 -14.96
C SER A 68 11.56 -17.64 -14.55
N GLU A 69 10.52 -16.82 -14.73
CA GLU A 69 10.52 -15.40 -14.40
C GLU A 69 9.98 -15.14 -12.99
N ASN A 70 9.82 -16.17 -12.15
CA ASN A 70 9.44 -15.98 -10.75
C ASN A 70 10.57 -15.32 -9.97
N TYR A 71 10.27 -14.22 -9.26
CA TYR A 71 11.28 -13.49 -8.49
C TYR A 71 10.73 -12.84 -7.22
N GLN A 72 11.65 -12.36 -6.39
CA GLN A 72 11.33 -11.55 -5.22
C GLN A 72 12.02 -10.20 -5.34
N ASP A 73 11.29 -9.15 -5.01
CA ASP A 73 11.82 -7.79 -5.00
C ASP A 73 11.34 -7.02 -3.76
N THR A 74 11.96 -5.89 -3.48
CA THR A 74 11.63 -5.02 -2.36
C THR A 74 11.02 -3.72 -2.88
N THR A 75 9.68 -3.65 -2.88
CA THR A 75 8.94 -2.45 -3.29
C THR A 75 8.64 -1.58 -2.07
N MET A 76 9.19 -0.36 -2.04
CA MET A 76 9.05 0.59 -0.94
C MET A 76 9.40 0.01 0.45
N GLY A 77 10.39 -0.88 0.53
CA GLY A 77 10.81 -1.50 1.79
C GLY A 77 9.96 -2.72 2.22
N VAL A 78 9.00 -3.15 1.39
CA VAL A 78 8.22 -4.37 1.60
C VAL A 78 8.70 -5.45 0.64
N LYS A 79 8.90 -6.66 1.14
CA LYS A 79 9.29 -7.80 0.33
C LYS A 79 8.06 -8.35 -0.40
N VAL A 80 8.14 -8.39 -1.72
CA VAL A 80 7.09 -8.86 -2.63
C VAL A 80 7.60 -10.08 -3.38
N THR A 81 6.75 -11.09 -3.52
CA THR A 81 7.01 -12.28 -4.33
C THR A 81 6.11 -12.25 -5.55
N TYR A 82 6.73 -12.24 -6.72
CA TYR A 82 6.06 -12.30 -8.01
C TYR A 82 6.11 -13.73 -8.53
N THR A 83 4.96 -14.23 -8.98
CA THR A 83 4.78 -15.59 -9.48
C THR A 83 4.00 -15.56 -10.78
N PHE A 84 4.47 -16.28 -11.79
CA PHE A 84 3.89 -16.36 -13.10
C PHE A 84 3.71 -17.84 -13.47
N VAL A 85 2.51 -18.19 -13.90
CA VAL A 85 2.14 -19.56 -14.27
C VAL A 85 1.28 -19.53 -15.52
N ASN A 86 1.45 -20.52 -16.38
CA ASN A 86 0.52 -20.75 -17.49
C ASN A 86 -0.70 -21.49 -16.93
N GLU A 87 -1.87 -20.87 -17.02
CA GLU A 87 -3.14 -21.44 -16.62
C GLU A 87 -4.00 -21.60 -17.86
N THR A 88 -4.03 -22.82 -18.42
CA THR A 88 -4.72 -23.16 -19.67
C THR A 88 -4.23 -22.32 -20.85
N ASP A 89 -5.03 -21.37 -21.33
CA ASP A 89 -4.75 -20.47 -22.46
C ASP A 89 -4.36 -19.06 -22.01
N LEU A 90 -4.07 -18.84 -20.73
CA LEU A 90 -3.74 -17.54 -20.15
C LEU A 90 -2.44 -17.61 -19.36
N THR A 91 -1.69 -16.52 -19.37
CA THR A 91 -0.60 -16.31 -18.42
C THR A 91 -1.18 -15.61 -17.20
N LYS A 92 -1.03 -16.22 -16.01
CA LYS A 92 -1.40 -15.62 -14.73
C LYS A 92 -0.17 -15.12 -14.02
N GLY A 93 -0.18 -13.86 -13.63
CA GLY A 93 0.82 -13.26 -12.74
C GLY A 93 0.19 -12.92 -11.39
N CYS A 94 0.78 -13.34 -10.29
CA CYS A 94 0.36 -12.98 -8.94
C CYS A 94 1.53 -12.36 -8.16
N ALA A 95 1.23 -11.29 -7.42
CA ALA A 95 2.15 -10.67 -6.48
C ALA A 95 1.64 -10.86 -5.06
N LYS A 96 2.50 -11.35 -4.16
CA LYS A 96 2.21 -11.55 -2.74
C LYS A 96 3.15 -10.76 -1.87
N TRP A 97 2.63 -10.05 -0.88
CA TRP A 97 3.44 -9.33 0.10
C TRP A 97 2.76 -9.29 1.45
N GLN A 98 3.56 -9.10 2.50
CA GLN A 98 3.07 -8.94 3.85
C GLN A 98 3.44 -7.56 4.39
N TYR A 99 2.45 -6.86 4.95
CA TYR A 99 2.67 -5.58 5.61
C TYR A 99 2.37 -5.69 7.11
N ALA A 100 3.34 -5.34 7.95
CA ALA A 100 3.19 -5.12 9.40
C ALA A 100 2.28 -6.14 10.16
N LYS A 101 2.63 -7.44 10.13
CA LYS A 101 1.90 -8.54 10.80
C LYS A 101 0.42 -8.73 10.40
N GLN A 102 -0.09 -7.98 9.41
CA GLN A 102 -1.41 -8.24 8.83
C GLN A 102 -1.35 -9.46 7.89
N GLU A 103 -2.54 -9.88 7.46
CA GLU A 103 -2.75 -10.96 6.48
C GLU A 103 -1.93 -10.74 5.21
N ASP A 104 -1.55 -11.84 4.56
CA ASP A 104 -0.82 -11.79 3.29
C ASP A 104 -1.71 -11.15 2.22
N HIS A 105 -1.24 -10.04 1.66
CA HIS A 105 -1.90 -9.41 0.53
C HIS A 105 -1.49 -10.13 -0.75
N GLU A 106 -2.48 -10.49 -1.57
CA GLU A 106 -2.29 -11.09 -2.87
C GLU A 106 -3.11 -10.35 -3.92
N VAL A 107 -2.49 -10.10 -5.07
CA VAL A 107 -3.19 -9.63 -6.27
C VAL A 107 -2.74 -10.44 -7.46
N CYS A 108 -3.68 -10.85 -8.29
CA CYS A 108 -3.42 -11.60 -9.51
C CYS A 108 -3.99 -10.87 -10.72
N LEU A 109 -3.23 -10.90 -11.81
CA LEU A 109 -3.60 -10.42 -13.13
C LEU A 109 -3.49 -11.57 -14.13
N TYR A 110 -4.21 -11.44 -15.25
CA TYR A 110 -4.26 -12.43 -16.32
C TYR A 110 -4.03 -11.73 -17.65
N ALA A 111 -3.24 -12.36 -18.51
CA ALA A 111 -2.98 -11.90 -19.86
C ALA A 111 -3.29 -13.01 -20.86
N TYR A 112 -3.92 -12.60 -21.97
CA TYR A 112 -4.05 -13.47 -23.13
C TYR A 112 -2.70 -13.55 -23.86
N PRO A 113 -2.33 -14.73 -24.37
CA PRO A 113 -1.18 -14.86 -25.26
C PRO A 113 -1.39 -13.98 -26.49
N ALA A 114 -0.29 -13.49 -27.05
CA ALA A 114 -0.30 -12.86 -28.37
C ALA A 114 -1.03 -13.76 -29.37
N LYS A 115 -2.07 -13.25 -30.05
CA LYS A 115 -2.61 -13.95 -31.22
C LYS A 115 -1.48 -14.10 -32.24
N GLN A 116 -1.07 -15.34 -32.51
CA GLN A 116 -0.17 -15.69 -33.62
C GLN A 116 -0.81 -15.35 -34.96
#